data_AF-A0A173V952-F1
#
_entry.id   AF-A0A173V952-F1
#
_cell.length_a   1.000
_cell.length_b   1.000
_cell.length_c   1.000
_cell.angle_alpha   90.00
_cell.angle_beta   90.00
_cell.angle_gamma   90.00
#
_symmetry.space_group_name_H-M   'P 1'
#
loop_
_entity.id
_entity.type
_entity.pdbx_description
1 polymer ?
#
loop_
_entity_poly.entity_id
_entity_poly.type
_entity_poly.pdbx_seq_one_letter_code
_entity_poly.pdbx_strand_id
1 'polypeptide(L)' 'MIEEQVTFKAHSDKMCYGVSGDNEEMLVEISGYDLNTRFNLDKINSLEDAENACAALSNVFFKALCEQLLIESQKNKNNK' A
#
# COMPACT_ATOMS: atom_id res chain seq x y z
N MET A 1 19.50 23.31 2.02
CA MET A 1 18.08 23.34 1.62
C MET A 1 17.28 23.47 2.89
N ILE A 2 16.33 24.40 2.97
CA ILE A 2 15.43 24.52 4.13
C ILE A 2 14.35 23.46 3.92
N GLU A 3 14.19 22.57 4.89
CA GLU A 3 13.17 21.53 4.87
C GLU A 3 11.80 22.18 5.16
N GLU A 4 10.80 21.94 4.31
CA GLU A 4 9.45 22.44 4.51
C GLU A 4 8.67 21.53 5.46
N GLN A 5 7.97 22.12 6.43
CA GLN A 5 7.09 21.39 7.33
C GLN A 5 5.64 21.51 6.84
N VAL A 6 5.01 20.37 6.56
CA VAL A 6 3.58 20.27 6.23
C VAL A 6 2.83 19.75 7.46
N THR A 7 1.70 20.37 7.81
CA THR A 7 0.86 19.99 8.96
C THR A 7 -0.48 19.45 8.48
N PHE A 8 -0.89 18.30 9.03
CA PHE A 8 -2.14 17.64 8.72
C PHE A 8 -3.01 17.52 9.97
N LYS A 9 -4.32 17.51 9.79
CA LYS A 9 -5.27 17.11 10.83
C LYS A 9 -5.20 15.59 10.99
N ALA A 10 -4.93 15.13 12.21
CA ALA A 10 -4.64 13.74 12.51
C ALA A 10 -5.71 12.70 12.07
N HIS A 11 -6.97 13.13 11.89
CA HIS A 11 -8.08 12.22 11.59
C HIS A 11 -8.74 12.47 10.24
N SER A 12 -9.00 13.73 9.88
CA SER A 12 -9.72 14.06 8.65
C SER A 12 -8.87 14.03 7.40
N ASP A 13 -7.55 14.21 7.55
CA ASP A 13 -6.66 14.38 6.40
C ASP A 13 -5.96 13.05 6.04
N LYS A 14 -6.11 12.01 6.88
CA LYS A 14 -5.55 10.68 6.61
C LYS A 14 -6.44 9.97 5.59
N MET A 15 -5.92 9.71 4.41
CA MET A 15 -6.57 8.83 3.44
C MET A 15 -6.35 7.38 3.85
N CYS A 16 -7.39 6.56 3.75
CA CYS A 16 -7.34 5.12 4.00
C CYS A 16 -8.01 4.36 2.85
N TYR A 17 -7.27 3.47 2.21
CA TYR A 17 -7.77 2.46 1.29
C TYR A 17 -7.56 1.10 1.93
N GLY A 18 -8.55 0.24 1.87
CA GLY A 18 -8.40 -1.08 2.45
C GLY A 18 -9.31 -2.12 1.83
N VAL A 19 -8.91 -3.38 2.04
CA VAL A 19 -9.70 -4.55 1.66
C VAL A 19 -10.19 -5.19 2.94
N SER A 20 -11.51 -5.26 3.08
CA SER A 20 -12.17 -5.95 4.20
C SER A 20 -12.46 -7.40 3.81
N GLY A 21 -12.36 -8.29 4.79
CA GLY A 21 -12.89 -9.65 4.69
C GLY A 21 -14.40 -9.71 4.92
N ASP A 22 -14.94 -10.92 4.91
CA ASP A 22 -16.38 -11.18 5.00
C ASP A 22 -17.04 -10.62 6.27
N ASN A 23 -16.28 -10.44 7.36
CA ASN A 23 -16.76 -9.92 8.64
C ASN A 23 -16.45 -8.43 8.86
N GLU A 24 -16.20 -7.67 7.78
CA GLU A 24 -15.75 -6.27 7.83
C GLU A 24 -14.36 -6.06 8.47
N GLU A 25 -13.66 -7.14 8.83
CA GLU A 25 -12.29 -7.08 9.34
C GLU A 25 -11.35 -6.58 8.24
N MET A 26 -10.62 -5.50 8.52
CA MET A 26 -9.62 -4.95 7.61
C MET A 26 -8.45 -5.92 7.46
N LEU A 27 -8.32 -6.52 6.29
CA LEU A 27 -7.22 -7.47 6.00
C LEU A 27 -5.96 -6.74 5.57
N VAL A 28 -6.13 -5.66 4.81
CA VAL A 28 -5.04 -4.84 4.28
C VAL A 28 -5.49 -3.38 4.31
N GLU A 29 -4.64 -2.50 4.84
CA GLU A 29 -4.83 -1.05 4.80
C GLU A 29 -3.61 -0.40 4.15
N ILE A 30 -3.86 0.50 3.20
CA ILE A 30 -2.92 1.49 2.70
C ILE A 30 -3.43 2.85 3.18
N SER A 31 -2.68 3.49 4.06
CA SER A 31 -3.08 4.77 4.63
C SER A 31 -1.94 5.76 4.75
N GLY A 32 -2.26 7.05 4.66
CA GLY A 32 -1.27 8.12 4.74
C GLY A 32 -1.89 9.51 4.57
N TYR A 33 -1.14 10.52 5.01
CA TYR A 33 -1.55 11.93 4.89
C TYR A 33 -1.22 12.54 3.52
N ASP A 34 -0.19 12.00 2.84
CA ASP A 34 0.22 12.39 1.49
C ASP A 34 0.40 11.16 0.61
N LEU A 35 -0.67 10.36 0.47
CA LEU A 35 -0.68 9.26 -0.50
C LEU A 35 -0.76 9.84 -1.90
N ASN A 36 0.36 9.75 -2.63
CA ASN A 36 0.46 10.22 -4.01
C ASN A 36 0.46 9.04 -4.99
N THR A 37 -0.55 8.97 -5.86
CA THR A 37 -0.57 8.01 -6.97
C THR A 37 -0.30 8.73 -8.28
N ARG A 38 0.67 8.24 -9.06
CA ARG A 38 1.01 8.81 -10.37
C ARG A 38 0.93 7.72 -11.43
N PHE A 39 0.30 8.06 -12.55
CA PHE A 39 0.20 7.21 -13.71
C PHE A 39 0.96 7.85 -14.86
N ASN A 40 1.84 7.07 -15.51
CA ASN A 40 2.51 7.54 -16.72
C ASN A 40 1.58 7.33 -17.92
N LEU A 41 0.66 8.29 -18.12
CA LEU A 41 -0.36 8.21 -19.18
C LEU A 41 0.24 8.30 -20.59
N ASP A 42 1.48 8.75 -20.75
CA ASP A 42 2.19 8.66 -22.03
C ASP A 42 2.53 7.20 -22.40
N LYS A 43 2.60 6.31 -21.42
CA LYS A 43 2.92 4.89 -21.59
C LYS A 43 1.70 3.98 -21.47
N ILE A 44 0.72 4.36 -20.65
CA ILE A 44 -0.54 3.63 -20.51
C ILE A 44 -1.49 4.09 -21.61
N ASN A 45 -1.48 3.39 -22.75
CA ASN A 45 -2.22 3.78 -23.95
C ASN A 45 -3.36 2.82 -24.29
N SER A 46 -3.53 1.74 -23.53
CA SER A 46 -4.56 0.72 -23.74
C SER A 46 -5.07 0.14 -22.41
N LEU A 47 -6.19 -0.57 -22.47
CA LEU A 47 -6.70 -1.34 -21.32
C LEU A 47 -5.70 -2.40 -20.88
N GLU A 48 -5.06 -3.08 -21.83
CA GLU A 48 -4.05 -4.11 -21.56
C GLU A 48 -2.82 -3.53 -20.83
N ASP A 49 -2.36 -2.34 -21.21
CA ASP A 49 -1.26 -1.66 -20.49
C ASP A 49 -1.64 -1.37 -19.04
N ALA A 50 -2.88 -0.91 -18.82
CA ALA A 50 -3.40 -0.61 -17.49
C ALA A 50 -3.53 -1.88 -16.63
N GLU A 51 -4.08 -2.95 -17.18
CA GLU A 51 -4.21 -4.25 -16.51
C GLU A 51 -2.83 -4.81 -16.14
N ASN A 52 -1.88 -4.79 -17.08
CA ASN A 52 -0.51 -5.23 -16.86
C ASN A 52 0.19 -4.41 -15.77
N ALA A 53 0.02 -3.09 -15.77
CA ALA A 53 0.60 -2.21 -14.76
C ALA A 53 0.01 -2.48 -13.36
N CYS A 54 -1.31 -2.64 -13.26
CA CYS A 54 -2.00 -2.99 -12.01
C CYS A 54 -1.58 -4.38 -11.50
N ALA A 55 -1.49 -5.37 -12.39
CA ALA A 55 -1.03 -6.72 -12.05
C ALA A 55 0.42 -6.72 -11.55
N ALA A 56 1.30 -5.95 -12.21
CA ALA A 56 2.68 -5.79 -11.76
C ALA A 56 2.76 -5.17 -10.36
N LEU A 57 1.96 -4.14 -10.08
CA LEU A 57 1.89 -3.52 -8.75
C LEU A 57 1.37 -4.50 -7.69
N SER A 58 0.33 -5.28 -8.02
CA SER A 58 -0.22 -6.33 -7.14
C SER A 58 0.86 -7.36 -6.77
N ASN A 59 1.67 -7.80 -7.73
CA ASN A 59 2.77 -8.74 -7.47
C ASN A 59 3.84 -8.15 -6.53
N VAL A 60 4.19 -6.88 -6.71
CA VAL A 60 5.14 -6.18 -5.80
C VAL A 60 4.56 -6.14 -4.38
N PHE A 61 3.28 -5.80 -4.25
CA PHE A 61 2.62 -5.72 -2.97
C PHE A 61 2.54 -7.09 -2.28
N PHE A 62 2.19 -8.13 -3.02
CA PHE A 62 2.16 -9.50 -2.52
C PHE A 62 3.53 -9.97 -2.02
N LYS A 63 4.60 -9.65 -2.76
CA LYS A 63 5.97 -9.95 -2.32
C LYS A 63 6.30 -9.26 -0.99
N ALA A 64 5.99 -7.97 -0.85
CA ALA A 64 6.22 -7.22 0.39
C ALA A 64 5.44 -7.82 1.57
N LEU A 65 4.17 -8.23 1.35
CA LEU A 65 3.37 -8.93 2.35
C LEU A 65 4.01 -10.24 2.79
N CYS A 66 4.47 -11.09 1.85
CA CYS A 66 5.15 -12.33 2.17
C CYS A 66 6.42 -12.10 3.01
N GLU A 67 7.22 -11.09 2.68
CA GLU A 67 8.42 -10.72 3.44
C GLU A 67 8.08 -10.34 4.89
N GLN A 68 7.01 -9.56 5.11
CA GLN A 68 6.54 -9.23 6.45
C GLN A 68 6.08 -10.47 7.23
N LEU A 69 5.29 -11.35 6.59
CA LEU A 69 4.82 -12.60 7.22
C LEU A 69 5.98 -13.50 7.66
N LEU A 70 7.04 -13.58 6.86
CA LEU A 70 8.24 -14.33 7.22
C LEU A 70 8.94 -13.73 8.44
N ILE A 71 9.07 -12.41 8.51
CA ILE A 71 9.67 -11.71 9.66
C ILE A 71 8.86 -11.98 10.93
N GLU A 72 7.53 -11.87 10.87
CA GLU A 72 6.66 -12.14 12.03
C GLU A 72 6.71 -13.61 12.46
N SER A 73 6.76 -14.55 11.51
CA SER A 73 6.93 -15.98 11.81
C SER A 73 8.24 -16.26 12.55
N GLN A 74 9.34 -15.59 12.18
CA GLN A 74 10.63 -15.73 12.83
C GLN A 74 10.63 -15.14 14.24
N LYS A 75 10.06 -13.95 14.44
CA LYS A 75 9.89 -13.33 15.77
C LYS A 75 9.14 -14.26 16.73
N ASN A 76 8.06 -14.88 16.26
CA ASN A 76 7.24 -15.79 17.06
C ASN A 76 7.96 -17.10 17.44
N LYS A 77 8.94 -17.54 16.65
CA LYS A 77 9.80 -18.69 17.00
C LYS A 77 10.86 -18.33 18.03
N ASN A 78 11.39 -17.11 17.99
CA ASN A 78 12.44 -16.66 18.92
C ASN A 78 11.89 -16.27 20.31
N ASN A 79 10.58 -16.03 20.42
CA ASN A 79 9.89 -15.69 21.67
C ASN A 79 9.23 -16.92 22.35
N LYS A 80 9.47 -18.14 21.84
CA LYS A 80 9.05 -19.42 22.44
C LYS A 80 10.28 -20.21 22.89
#